data_AF-A0A7C9E8I7-F1
#
_entry.id   AF-A0A7C9E8I7-F1
#
_cell.length_a   1.000
_cell.length_b   1.000
_cell.length_c   1.000
_cell.angle_alpha   90.00
_cell.angle_beta   90.00
_cell.angle_gamma   90.00
#
_symmetry.space_group_name_H-M   'P 1'
#
loop_
_entity.id
_entity.type
_entity.pdbx_description
1 polymer ?
#
loop_
_entity_poly.entity_id
_entity_poly.type
_entity_poly.pdbx_seq_one_letter_code
_entity_poly.pdbx_strand_id
1 'polypeptide(L)'
;LMSGVEDKRFVYEVNGNKITKQIRFLNVRFDSYNFTVEFYRSVFLVLPSTPPRRAPKRVKLALRLDKIDNVNAEWVDSDVLIFNTGHWWTKTKLFETGRNRNTC
;
A
#
# COMPACT_ATOMS: atom_id res chain seq x y z
N LEU A 1 -16.27 11.56 -4.25
CA LEU A 1 -15.01 12.16 -3.74
C LEU A 1 -15.00 13.68 -3.89
N MET A 2 -15.29 14.24 -5.07
CA MET A 2 -15.12 15.68 -5.35
C MET A 2 -16.34 16.58 -5.08
N SER A 3 -17.40 16.08 -4.43
CA SER A 3 -18.65 16.83 -4.24
C SER A 3 -18.58 17.87 -3.12
N GLY A 4 -17.64 17.74 -2.18
CA GLY A 4 -17.42 18.69 -1.08
C GLY A 4 -16.25 19.66 -1.32
N VAL A 5 -15.65 19.65 -2.50
CA VAL A 5 -14.52 20.53 -2.85
C VAL A 5 -15.06 21.72 -3.65
N GLU A 6 -14.88 22.93 -3.12
CA GLU A 6 -15.36 24.17 -3.75
C GLU A 6 -14.72 24.40 -5.12
N ASP A 7 -13.38 24.37 -5.20
CA ASP A 7 -12.65 24.44 -6.47
C ASP A 7 -11.74 23.21 -6.68
N LYS A 8 -12.12 22.40 -7.67
CA LYS A 8 -11.46 21.14 -8.01
C LYS A 8 -10.07 21.33 -8.63
N ARG A 9 -9.71 22.53 -9.08
CA ARG A 9 -8.38 22.81 -9.65
C ARG A 9 -7.27 22.74 -8.60
N PHE A 10 -7.62 22.96 -7.33
CA PHE A 10 -6.71 22.87 -6.19
C PHE A 10 -6.60 21.46 -5.62
N VAL A 11 -7.16 20.46 -6.32
CA VAL A 11 -7.02 19.04 -5.97
C VAL A 11 -6.36 18.31 -7.13
N TYR A 12 -5.13 17.85 -6.91
CA TYR A 12 -4.33 17.23 -7.96
C TYR A 12 -3.44 16.12 -7.40
N GLU A 13 -3.12 15.15 -8.25
CA GLU A 13 -2.12 14.14 -7.92
C GLU A 13 -0.73 14.76 -8.16
N VAL A 14 0.12 14.73 -7.13
CA VAL A 14 1.39 15.48 -7.09
C VAL A 14 2.40 14.99 -8.13
N ASN A 15 2.38 13.70 -8.45
CA ASN A 15 3.31 13.07 -9.39
C ASN A 15 2.75 12.98 -10.83
N GLY A 16 1.54 13.49 -11.08
CA GLY A 16 0.83 13.34 -12.35
C GLY A 16 0.36 11.91 -12.66
N ASN A 17 0.34 11.00 -11.68
CA ASN A 17 -0.08 9.62 -11.87
C ASN A 17 -1.57 9.52 -12.22
N LYS A 18 -1.90 8.73 -13.24
CA LYS A 18 -3.29 8.35 -13.51
C LYS A 18 -3.77 7.36 -12.44
N ILE A 19 -4.89 7.67 -11.81
CA ILE A 19 -5.52 6.79 -10.81
C ILE A 19 -6.01 5.51 -11.51
N THR A 20 -5.40 4.38 -11.19
CA THR A 20 -5.78 3.05 -11.71
C THR A 20 -5.87 2.03 -10.58
N LYS A 21 -6.55 0.90 -10.81
CA LYS A 21 -6.67 -0.18 -9.80
C LYS A 21 -5.34 -0.83 -9.42
N GLN A 22 -4.29 -0.63 -10.24
CA GLN A 22 -2.97 -1.24 -10.06
C GLN A 22 -1.97 -0.30 -9.41
N ILE A 23 -2.39 0.93 -9.09
CA ILE A 23 -1.51 1.93 -8.51
C ILE A 23 -0.98 1.46 -7.15
N ARG A 24 0.33 1.62 -6.95
CA ARG A 24 1.02 1.26 -5.70
C ARG A 24 1.18 2.44 -4.75
N PHE A 25 1.18 3.64 -5.31
CA PHE A 25 1.36 4.89 -4.59
C PHE A 25 0.52 5.98 -5.25
N LEU A 26 -0.23 6.72 -4.44
CA LEU A 26 -1.00 7.87 -4.89
C LEU A 26 -0.79 8.99 -3.87
N ASN A 27 -0.44 10.19 -4.33
CA ASN A 27 -0.33 11.37 -3.48
C ASN A 27 -1.21 12.48 -4.06
N VAL A 28 -2.27 12.83 -3.33
CA VAL A 28 -3.25 13.83 -3.75
C VAL A 28 -3.17 15.02 -2.81
N ARG A 29 -2.85 16.18 -3.36
CA ARG A 29 -2.78 17.45 -2.64
C ARG A 29 -4.15 18.14 -2.65
N PHE A 30 -4.59 18.61 -1.48
CA PHE A 30 -5.76 19.49 -1.32
C PHE A 30 -5.25 20.87 -0.92
N ASP A 31 -4.91 21.68 -1.90
CA ASP A 31 -4.12 22.88 -1.66
C ASP A 31 -4.86 23.95 -0.86
N SER A 32 -6.16 24.14 -1.12
CA SER A 32 -7.02 25.09 -0.40
C SER A 32 -7.13 24.83 1.10
N TYR A 33 -6.83 23.61 1.56
CA TYR A 33 -6.90 23.19 2.95
C TYR A 33 -5.54 22.83 3.54
N ASN A 34 -4.47 22.97 2.75
CA ASN A 34 -3.10 22.65 3.13
C ASN A 34 -2.90 21.23 3.70
N PHE A 35 -3.58 20.22 3.15
CA PHE A 35 -3.32 18.82 3.51
C PHE A 35 -3.12 17.93 2.28
N THR A 36 -2.56 16.76 2.52
CA THR A 36 -2.26 15.77 1.49
C THR A 36 -2.85 14.44 1.91
N VAL A 37 -3.37 13.67 0.95
CA VAL A 37 -3.81 12.29 1.15
C VAL A 37 -2.87 11.39 0.38
N GLU A 38 -2.20 10.52 1.10
CA GLU A 38 -1.26 9.55 0.53
C GLU A 38 -1.77 8.14 0.71
N PHE A 39 -1.72 7.36 -0.36
CA PHE A 39 -2.08 5.95 -0.35
C PHE A 39 -0.87 5.13 -0.77
N TYR A 40 -0.45 4.22 0.12
CA TYR A 40 0.60 3.25 -0.14
C TYR A 40 0.02 1.85 -0.13
N ARG A 41 0.29 1.09 -1.19
CA ARG A 41 -0.09 -0.32 -1.27
C ARG A 41 0.92 -1.17 -0.50
N SER A 42 0.67 -1.38 0.79
CA SER A 42 1.32 -2.42 1.59
C SER A 42 0.27 -3.39 2.12
N VAL A 43 -0.04 -4.40 1.31
CA VAL A 43 -1.23 -5.25 1.52
C VAL A 43 -1.20 -6.09 2.80
N PHE A 44 -0.01 -6.42 3.29
CA PHE A 44 0.22 -7.12 4.55
C PHE A 44 0.84 -6.24 5.65
N LEU A 45 1.22 -4.99 5.36
CA LEU A 45 1.95 -4.04 6.21
C LEU A 45 3.35 -4.49 6.67
N VAL A 46 3.65 -5.78 6.55
CA VAL A 46 4.90 -6.42 6.98
C VAL A 46 5.76 -6.83 5.79
N LEU A 47 7.06 -6.94 6.04
CA LEU A 47 8.04 -7.19 4.99
C LEU A 47 7.88 -8.60 4.39
N PRO A 48 7.66 -8.71 3.07
CA PRO A 48 7.77 -9.98 2.37
C PRO A 48 9.23 -10.40 2.25
N SER A 49 9.52 -11.68 2.48
CA SER A 49 10.87 -12.25 2.39
C SER A 49 10.89 -13.56 1.62
N THR A 50 12.09 -14.00 1.27
CA THR A 50 12.30 -15.35 0.73
C THR A 50 11.89 -16.41 1.77
N PRO A 51 11.32 -17.54 1.33
CA PRO A 51 11.03 -18.66 2.21
C PRO A 51 12.30 -19.18 2.90
N PRO A 52 12.20 -19.71 4.12
CA PRO A 52 13.30 -20.41 4.78
C PRO A 52 13.85 -21.57 3.91
N ARG A 53 15.16 -21.85 4.00
CA ARG A 53 15.84 -22.84 3.14
C ARG A 53 15.19 -24.24 3.13
N ARG A 54 14.58 -24.63 4.24
CA ARG A 54 13.92 -25.94 4.43
C ARG A 54 12.40 -25.89 4.27
N ALA A 55 11.85 -24.77 3.78
CA ALA A 55 10.43 -24.65 3.54
C ALA A 55 9.98 -25.61 2.42
N PRO A 56 8.76 -26.16 2.48
CA PRO A 56 8.20 -26.96 1.39
C PRO A 56 8.23 -26.21 0.05
N LYS A 57 8.51 -26.89 -1.08
CA LYS A 57 8.62 -26.28 -2.43
C LYS A 57 7.41 -25.44 -2.86
N ARG A 58 6.23 -25.69 -2.26
CA ARG A 58 4.99 -24.95 -2.47
C ARG A 58 4.97 -23.57 -1.83
N VAL A 59 5.81 -23.32 -0.82
CA VAL A 59 5.96 -22.01 -0.19
C VAL A 59 6.85 -21.16 -1.08
N LYS A 60 6.31 -20.04 -1.57
CA LYS A 60 7.01 -19.13 -2.48
C LYS A 60 7.40 -17.79 -1.85
N LEU A 61 6.74 -17.44 -0.75
CA LEU A 61 6.94 -16.20 0.00
C LEU A 61 6.79 -16.48 1.49
N ALA A 62 7.54 -15.77 2.33
CA ALA A 62 7.32 -15.67 3.77
C ALA A 62 7.02 -14.22 4.13
N LEU A 63 6.21 -14.00 5.16
CA LEU A 63 5.97 -12.66 5.73
C LEU A 63 6.73 -12.56 7.05
N ARG A 64 7.55 -11.52 7.21
CA ARG A 64 8.29 -11.24 8.44
C ARG A 64 7.46 -10.35 9.37
N LEU A 65 6.73 -10.98 10.28
CA LEU A 65 5.80 -10.28 11.18
C LEU A 65 6.49 -9.33 12.17
N ASP A 66 7.80 -9.50 12.36
CA ASP A 66 8.66 -8.68 13.21
C ASP A 66 9.17 -7.41 12.52
N LYS A 67 8.88 -7.23 11.22
CA LYS A 67 9.40 -6.10 10.44
C LYS A 67 8.32 -5.49 9.56
N ILE A 68 8.09 -4.19 9.72
CA ILE A 68 7.21 -3.39 8.87
C ILE A 68 7.82 -3.28 7.47
N ASP A 69 6.96 -3.23 6.46
CA ASP A 69 7.34 -2.97 5.07
C ASP A 69 8.22 -1.70 4.95
N ASN A 70 9.15 -1.71 3.99
CA ASN A 70 10.15 -0.65 3.83
C ASN A 70 9.54 0.71 3.44
N VAL A 71 8.29 0.73 2.98
CA VAL A 71 7.54 1.97 2.68
C VAL A 71 7.19 2.77 3.95
N ASN A 72 7.53 2.26 5.14
CA ASN A 72 7.24 2.94 6.39
C ASN A 72 7.90 4.31 6.57
N ALA A 73 9.07 4.51 5.99
CA ALA A 73 9.76 5.80 6.02
C ALA A 73 8.95 6.92 5.35
N GLU A 74 8.04 6.58 4.43
CA GLU A 74 7.23 7.55 3.70
C GLU A 74 6.06 8.11 4.54
N TRP A 75 5.56 7.33 5.52
CA TRP A 75 4.38 7.69 6.31
C TRP A 75 4.66 7.79 7.82
N VAL A 76 5.93 7.72 8.23
CA VAL A 76 6.31 7.77 9.64
C VAL A 76 5.94 9.10 10.31
N ASP A 77 5.94 10.19 9.54
CA ASP A 77 5.66 11.55 10.01
C ASP A 77 4.24 12.03 9.69
N SER A 78 3.33 11.12 9.31
CA SER A 78 1.94 11.49 9.00
C SER A 78 1.17 11.95 10.25
N ASP A 79 0.38 13.02 10.12
CA ASP A 79 -0.51 13.48 11.20
C ASP A 79 -1.60 12.45 11.56
N VAL A 80 -2.10 11.72 10.54
CA VAL A 80 -3.11 10.69 10.67
C VAL A 80 -2.75 9.52 9.79
N LEU A 81 -2.77 8.31 10.37
CA LEU A 81 -2.44 7.08 9.67
C LEU A 81 -3.59 6.08 9.75
N ILE A 82 -4.00 5.53 8.60
CA ILE A 82 -5.12 4.61 8.49
C ILE A 82 -4.65 3.32 7.83
N PHE A 83 -4.76 2.21 8.55
CA PHE A 83 -4.38 0.90 8.05
C PHE A 83 -5.60 0.03 7.72
N ASN A 84 -5.54 -0.70 6.61
CA ASN A 84 -6.51 -1.75 6.30
C ASN A 84 -5.85 -2.91 5.55
N THR A 85 -5.70 -4.04 6.24
CA THR A 85 -5.05 -5.24 5.69
C THR A 85 -5.92 -6.50 5.76
N GLY A 86 -7.04 -6.48 6.51
CA GLY A 86 -7.84 -7.68 6.82
C GLY A 86 -8.25 -8.49 5.59
N HIS A 87 -8.57 -7.83 4.48
CA HIS A 87 -8.97 -8.47 3.23
C HIS A 87 -7.88 -9.38 2.61
N TRP A 88 -6.61 -9.24 2.99
CA TRP A 88 -5.48 -10.00 2.45
C TRP A 88 -5.12 -11.24 3.25
N TRP A 89 -5.55 -11.33 4.51
CA TRP A 89 -5.25 -12.43 5.43
C TRP A 89 -6.17 -13.64 5.23
N THR A 90 -6.36 -14.06 3.98
CA THR A 90 -7.10 -15.28 3.65
C THR A 90 -6.15 -16.34 3.10
N LYS A 91 -6.48 -17.61 3.34
CA LYS A 91 -5.70 -18.74 2.84
C LYS A 91 -5.42 -18.61 1.34
N THR A 92 -6.46 -18.32 0.55
CA THR A 92 -6.37 -18.17 -0.91
C THR A 92 -5.37 -17.09 -1.30
N LYS A 93 -5.47 -15.89 -0.73
CA LYS A 93 -4.59 -14.77 -1.10
C LYS A 93 -3.15 -14.96 -0.65
N LEU A 94 -2.93 -15.53 0.52
CA LEU A 94 -1.57 -15.87 0.97
C LEU A 94 -0.87 -16.82 0.00
N PHE A 95 -1.59 -17.79 -0.59
CA PHE A 95 -1.03 -18.69 -1.60
C PHE A 95 -0.93 -18.07 -3.00
N GLU A 96 -1.85 -17.16 -3.39
CA GLU A 96 -1.81 -16.45 -4.67
C GLU A 96 -0.72 -15.39 -4.74
N THR A 97 -0.52 -14.61 -3.68
CA THR A 97 0.53 -13.59 -3.62
C THR A 97 1.91 -14.22 -3.80
N GLY A 98 2.15 -15.42 -3.26
CA GLY A 98 3.37 -16.16 -3.50
C GLY A 98 3.60 -16.57 -4.97
N ARG A 99 2.54 -16.66 -5.80
CA ARG A 99 2.65 -17.00 -7.22
C ARG A 99 2.93 -15.79 -8.11
N ASN A 100 2.39 -14.62 -7.77
CA ASN A 100 2.53 -13.39 -8.56
C ASN A 100 3.46 -12.41 -7.87
N ARG A 101 4.75 -12.39 -8.25
CA ARG A 101 5.77 -11.47 -7.71
C ARG A 101 5.43 -9.98 -7.86
N ASN A 102 4.45 -9.64 -8.72
CA ASN A 102 4.01 -8.27 -8.97
C ASN A 102 2.85 -7.83 -8.05
N THR A 103 2.41 -8.65 -7.08
CA THR A 103 1.23 -8.37 -6.24
C THR A 103 1.51 -7.78 -4.85
N CYS A 104 2.73 -7.95 -4.34
CA CYS A 104 3.27 -7.20 -3.19
C CYS A 104 3.78 -5.87 -3.71
#